data_AF-A0A810N5M0-F1
#
_entry.id   AF-A0A810N5M0-F1
#
_cell.length_a   1.000
_cell.length_b   1.000
_cell.length_c   1.000
_cell.angle_alpha   90.00
_cell.angle_beta   90.00
_cell.angle_gamma   90.00
#
_symmetry.space_group_name_H-M   'P 1'
#
loop_
_entity.id
_entity.type
_entity.pdbx_description
1 polymer ?
#
loop_
_entity_poly.entity_id
_entity_poly.type
_entity_poly.pdbx_seq_one_letter_code
_entity_poly.pdbx_strand_id
1 'polypeptide(L)' 'MLEESPALSSRRHDRLAPGLNHLAFHAGPRGAVDRLVAQAPDHGWSLLFADRHPYAGGPETYAGYLTDGYGYEVELVAGS' A
#
# COMPACT_ATOMS: atom_id res chain seq x y z
N MET A 1 -15.36 11.28 10.45
CA MET A 1 -14.42 11.52 11.55
C MET A 1 -13.33 10.46 11.42
N LEU A 2 -12.09 10.88 11.19
CA LEU A 2 -10.94 9.98 11.31
C LEU A 2 -10.63 9.89 12.82
N GLU A 3 -10.37 8.69 13.33
CA GLU A 3 -9.93 8.52 14.72
C GLU A 3 -8.57 9.22 14.91
N GLU A 4 -8.39 9.96 16.01
CA GLU A 4 -7.16 10.68 16.31
C GLU A 4 -6.84 10.61 17.80
N SER A 5 -5.60 10.20 18.14
CA SER A 5 -5.12 10.13 19.51
C SER A 5 -4.44 11.43 19.94
N PRO A 6 -4.69 11.94 21.17
CA PRO A 6 -3.97 13.09 21.71
C PRO A 6 -2.47 12.83 21.92
N ALA A 7 -2.02 11.58 21.82
CA ALA A 7 -0.62 11.20 21.95
C ALA A 7 0.18 11.29 20.62
N LEU A 8 -0.44 11.72 19.51
CA LEU A 8 0.26 11.85 18.23
C LEU A 8 1.38 12.89 18.31
N SER A 9 2.60 12.46 17.95
CA SER A 9 3.77 13.34 17.82
C SER A 9 3.95 13.90 16.40
N SER A 10 3.27 13.34 15.40
CA SER A 10 3.29 13.77 13.99
C SER A 10 1.96 13.46 13.31
N ARG A 11 1.65 14.20 12.24
CA ARG A 11 0.48 13.99 11.37
C ARG A 11 0.74 13.02 10.22
N ARG A 12 2.02 12.79 9.89
CA ARG A 12 2.45 11.90 8.81
C ARG A 12 3.23 10.74 9.41
N HIS A 13 2.87 9.54 9.00
CA HIS A 13 3.59 8.32 9.32
C HIS A 13 4.89 8.25 8.50
N ASP A 14 5.99 7.90 9.15
CA ASP A 14 7.24 7.57 8.49
C ASP A 14 7.40 6.05 8.50
N ARG A 15 7.04 5.42 7.39
CA ARG A 15 7.15 3.96 7.22
C ARG A 15 8.56 3.40 7.36
N LEU A 16 9.60 4.25 7.26
CA LEU A 16 11.01 3.82 7.38
C LEU A 16 11.54 3.92 8.82
N ALA A 17 10.82 4.61 9.71
CA ALA A 17 11.16 4.65 11.13
C ALA A 17 10.76 3.33 11.83
N PRO A 18 11.34 3.01 13.01
CA PRO A 18 10.90 1.87 13.81
C PRO A 18 9.39 1.92 14.10
N GLY A 19 8.70 0.80 13.90
CA GLY A 19 7.25 0.71 14.08
C GLY A 19 6.59 -0.06 12.93
N LEU A 20 5.35 0.32 12.60
CA LEU A 20 4.62 -0.28 11.48
C LEU A 20 5.24 0.16 10.15
N ASN A 21 5.68 -0.80 9.33
CA ASN A 21 6.22 -0.50 8.00
C ASN A 21 5.12 -0.48 6.93
N HIS A 22 4.36 -1.57 6.80
CA HIS A 22 3.21 -1.68 5.90
C HIS A 22 2.24 -2.75 6.42
N LEU A 23 1.05 -2.80 5.82
CA LEU A 23 0.08 -3.89 5.99
C LEU A 23 -0.18 -4.56 4.64
N ALA A 24 -0.16 -5.89 4.62
CA ALA A 24 -0.47 -6.67 3.43
C ALA A 24 -1.88 -7.26 3.48
N PHE A 25 -2.59 -7.22 2.35
CA PHE A 25 -3.93 -7.76 2.19
C PHE A 25 -4.00 -8.71 1.00
N HIS A 26 -4.72 -9.82 1.15
CA HIS A 26 -5.09 -10.65 0.01
C HIS A 26 -6.16 -9.94 -0.83
N ALA A 27 -5.85 -9.66 -2.09
CA ALA A 27 -6.72 -8.92 -3.00
C ALA A 27 -7.50 -9.82 -3.98
N GLY A 28 -7.37 -11.15 -3.85
CA GLY A 28 -7.99 -12.11 -4.78
C GLY A 28 -7.15 -12.31 -6.04
N PRO A 29 -7.74 -12.59 -7.22
CA PRO A 29 -6.97 -12.90 -8.42
C PRO A 29 -6.14 -11.70 -8.92
N ARG A 30 -5.13 -11.94 -9.77
CA ARG A 30 -4.26 -10.89 -10.34
C ARG A 30 -5.02 -9.70 -10.92
N GLY A 31 -6.08 -9.96 -11.70
CA GLY A 31 -6.92 -8.89 -12.26
C GLY A 31 -7.70 -8.06 -11.23
N ALA A 32 -7.84 -8.52 -9.99
CA ALA A 32 -8.37 -7.70 -8.90
C ALA A 32 -7.30 -6.73 -8.35
N VAL A 33 -6.04 -7.19 -8.22
CA VAL A 33 -4.89 -6.31 -7.91
C VAL A 33 -4.78 -5.20 -8.96
N ASP A 34 -4.80 -5.55 -10.24
CA ASP A 34 -4.67 -4.58 -11.34
C ASP A 34 -5.76 -3.50 -11.28
N ARG A 35 -7.01 -3.91 -11.06
CA ARG A 35 -8.14 -2.96 -10.94
C ARG A 35 -7.98 -2.04 -9.73
N LEU A 36 -7.57 -2.57 -8.58
CA LEU A 36 -7.37 -1.76 -7.38
C LEU A 36 -6.22 -0.77 -7.57
N VAL A 37 -5.11 -1.20 -8.15
CA VAL A 37 -3.97 -0.31 -8.46
C VAL A 37 -4.36 0.78 -9.46
N ALA A 38 -5.13 0.44 -10.50
CA ALA A 38 -5.57 1.42 -11.50
C ALA A 38 -6.54 2.47 -10.91
N GLN A 39 -7.39 2.09 -9.95
CA GLN A 39 -8.33 2.99 -9.28
C GLN A 39 -7.69 3.79 -8.14
N ALA A 40 -6.53 3.36 -7.64
CA ALA A 40 -5.88 3.93 -6.46
C ALA A 40 -5.68 5.46 -6.52
N PRO A 41 -5.24 6.06 -7.64
CA PRO A 41 -5.07 7.52 -7.75
C PRO A 41 -6.36 8.32 -7.50
N ASP A 42 -7.51 7.80 -7.97
CA ASP A 42 -8.81 8.45 -7.76
C ASP A 42 -9.24 8.45 -6.29
N HIS A 43 -8.60 7.61 -5.48
CA HIS A 43 -8.81 7.49 -4.03
C HIS A 43 -7.68 8.09 -3.20
N GLY A 44 -6.75 8.85 -3.81
CA GLY A 44 -5.64 9.51 -3.11
C GLY A 44 -4.49 8.59 -2.75
N TRP A 45 -4.39 7.42 -3.40
CA TRP A 45 -3.28 6.48 -3.25
C TRP A 45 -2.34 6.56 -4.43
N SER A 46 -1.04 6.39 -4.18
CA SER A 46 0.02 6.42 -5.19
C SER A 46 0.75 5.09 -5.24
N LEU A 47 1.03 4.60 -6.45
CA LEU A 47 1.82 3.38 -6.66
C LEU A 47 3.28 3.62 -6.28
N LEU A 48 3.79 2.76 -5.39
CA LEU A 48 5.21 2.63 -5.07
C LEU A 48 5.87 1.63 -6.00
N PHE A 49 7.16 1.83 -6.27
CA PHE A 49 8.00 0.91 -7.05
C PHE A 49 7.44 0.61 -8.45
N ALA A 50 6.93 1.64 -9.14
CA ALA A 50 6.27 1.50 -10.44
C ALA A 50 7.18 0.84 -11.51
N ASP A 51 8.50 0.97 -11.38
CA ASP A 51 9.51 0.33 -12.23
C ASP A 51 9.59 -1.19 -12.07
N ARG A 52 9.14 -1.73 -10.93
CA ARG A 52 9.15 -3.16 -10.60
C ARG A 52 7.77 -3.77 -10.44
N HIS A 53 6.70 -2.97 -10.51
CA HIS A 53 5.32 -3.45 -10.44
C HIS A 53 5.02 -4.39 -11.63
N PRO A 54 4.34 -5.55 -11.44
CA PRO A 54 3.72 -6.05 -10.21
C PRO A 54 4.57 -7.02 -9.38
N TYR A 55 5.90 -7.05 -9.55
CA TYR A 55 6.82 -8.00 -8.91
C TYR A 55 7.84 -7.32 -7.99
N ALA A 56 7.48 -6.19 -7.37
CA ALA A 56 8.39 -5.43 -6.50
C ALA A 56 8.80 -6.21 -5.23
N GLY A 57 7.98 -7.19 -4.80
CA GLY A 57 8.28 -8.14 -3.73
C GLY A 57 9.07 -9.39 -4.16
N GLY A 58 9.44 -9.49 -5.44
CA GLY A 58 10.14 -10.64 -6.02
C GLY A 58 9.32 -11.35 -7.11
N PRO A 59 9.95 -12.23 -7.91
CA PRO A 59 9.33 -12.85 -9.09
C PRO A 59 8.12 -13.75 -8.77
N GLU A 60 8.04 -14.28 -7.56
CA GLU A 60 6.93 -15.15 -7.10
C GLU A 60 5.77 -14.36 -6.49
N THR A 61 5.91 -13.03 -6.32
CA THR A 61 4.95 -12.18 -5.63
C THR A 61 4.28 -11.25 -6.62
N TYR A 62 3.02 -11.52 -6.96
CA TYR A 62 2.21 -10.60 -7.76
C TYR A 62 1.45 -9.63 -6.85
N ALA A 63 1.93 -8.40 -6.72
CA ALA A 63 1.38 -7.42 -5.79
C ALA A 63 1.47 -5.95 -6.26
N GLY A 64 0.56 -5.13 -5.75
CA GLY A 64 0.61 -3.67 -5.81
C GLY A 64 1.01 -3.07 -4.47
N TYR A 65 2.05 -2.24 -4.44
CA TYR A 65 2.46 -1.49 -3.24
C TYR A 65 1.96 -0.05 -3.39
N LEU A 66 1.09 0.40 -2.50
CA LEU A 66 0.45 1.71 -2.57
C LEU A 66 0.77 2.51 -1.31
N THR A 67 0.91 3.83 -1.45
CA THR A 67 0.99 4.75 -0.31
C THR A 67 -0.10 5.80 -0.36
N ASP A 68 -0.63 6.17 0.80
CA ASP A 68 -1.61 7.24 0.93
C ASP A 68 -0.95 8.60 1.24
N GLY A 69 -1.78 9.65 1.31
CA GLY A 69 -1.33 10.99 1.69
C GLY A 69 -0.82 11.12 3.14
N TYR A 70 -1.04 10.12 4.00
CA TYR A 70 -0.59 10.10 5.40
C TYR A 70 0.71 9.34 5.60
N GLY A 71 1.26 8.71 4.54
CA GLY A 71 2.54 7.99 4.58
C GLY A 71 2.42 6.53 4.97
N TYR A 72 1.20 5.98 5.04
CA TYR A 72 1.01 4.54 5.20
C TYR A 72 1.27 3.82 3.89
N GLU A 73 1.79 2.61 3.99
CA GLU A 73 1.98 1.69 2.87
C GLU A 73 1.06 0.48 3.03
N VAL A 74 0.40 0.11 1.93
CA VAL A 74 -0.34 -1.15 1.83
C VAL A 74 0.19 -1.98 0.67
N GLU A 75 0.26 -3.28 0.88
CA GLU A 75 0.58 -4.27 -0.14
C GLU A 75 -0.68 -5.07 -0.48
N LEU A 76 -1.06 -5.09 -1.76
CA LEU A 76 -2.19 -5.84 -2.28
C LEU A 76 -1.67 -7.08 -3.01
N VAL A 77 -1.75 -8.24 -2.38
CA VAL A 77 -1.18 -9.49 -2.88
C VAL A 77 -2.24 -10.31 -3.59
N ALA A 78 -1.94 -10.77 -4.81
CA ALA A 78 -2.81 -11.71 -5.49
C ALA A 78 -2.81 -13.07 -4.76
N GLY A 79 -3.99 -13.66 -4.59
CA GLY A 79 -4.15 -15.06 -4.23
C GLY A 79 -3.79 -15.99 -5.39
N SER A 80 -3.40 -17.21 -5.04
CA SER A 80 -3.24 -18.34 -5.96
C SER A 80 -4.55 -18.76 -6.60
#